data_AF-A0A210Q1R4-F1
#
_entry.id   AF-A0A210Q1R4-F1
#
_cell.length_a   1.000
_cell.length_b   1.000
_cell.length_c   1.000
_cell.angle_alpha   90.00
_cell.angle_beta   90.00
_cell.angle_gamma   90.00
#
_symmetry.space_group_name_H-M   'P 1'
#
loop_
_entity.id
_entity.type
_entity.pdbx_description
1 polymer ?
#
loop_
_entity_poly.entity_id
_entity_poly.type
_entity_poly.pdbx_seq_one_letter_code
_entity_poly.pdbx_strand_id
1 'polypeptide(L)'
;MVVHKNAQERFAMAKRCSGCVTLWLTSITGLSLPLLWMDMVNRGPGNLIKTVSATQTSRLDTCMIPSHSALVTYTLPRLATLYHTYLSSEQIPCKQGVRLGRTRSGGWDVCIDEEFRLADPCVVYSFGVGKDFSFSEEMTRTFGCFVYAFDPGVKRTGRRQLQRLIFTPEGINNFTGYSRQRRTRMSTLKEIRRHFGHCDKTVDVITMDIAPTELAVIPHALQHGDLHSVKQFNLRLGNPAHVLKETTENYISRLNVLRDLCFVGFRSWIINENNKCLFHSDVLHKHVIGCHEVSFLNLRYI
;
A
#
# COMPACT_ATOMS: atom_id res chain seq x y z
N MET A 1 -30.60 4.25 -25.24
CA MET A 1 -30.04 5.61 -25.43
C MET A 1 -28.65 5.60 -24.79
N VAL A 2 -27.62 5.52 -25.63
CA VAL A 2 -26.22 5.31 -25.22
C VAL A 2 -25.60 6.66 -24.87
N VAL A 3 -25.22 6.87 -23.61
CA VAL A 3 -24.42 8.04 -23.22
C VAL A 3 -22.95 7.63 -23.29
N HIS A 4 -22.33 7.88 -24.44
CA HIS A 4 -20.89 8.01 -24.53
C HIS A 4 -20.49 9.28 -23.76
N LYS A 5 -19.85 9.16 -22.59
CA LYS A 5 -19.14 10.29 -21.99
C LYS A 5 -17.73 10.39 -22.59
N ASN A 6 -17.44 11.61 -23.04
CA ASN A 6 -16.36 12.01 -23.95
C ASN A 6 -14.95 11.86 -23.37
N ALA A 7 -14.01 11.52 -24.26
CA ALA A 7 -12.56 11.51 -24.01
C ALA A 7 -11.97 12.85 -23.53
N GLN A 8 -12.71 13.96 -23.64
CA GLN A 8 -12.30 15.29 -23.21
C GLN A 8 -12.22 15.46 -21.68
N GLU A 9 -13.02 14.74 -20.89
CA GLU A 9 -12.93 14.81 -19.41
C GLU A 9 -11.62 14.17 -18.90
N ARG A 10 -11.06 13.19 -19.63
CA ARG A 10 -9.79 12.52 -19.28
C ARG A 10 -8.58 13.46 -19.44
N PHE A 11 -8.64 14.43 -20.35
CA PHE A 11 -7.57 15.41 -20.54
C PHE A 11 -7.55 16.52 -19.49
N ALA A 12 -8.71 16.85 -18.89
CA ALA A 12 -8.81 17.90 -17.87
C ALA A 12 -8.20 17.47 -16.53
N MET A 13 -8.28 16.18 -16.16
CA MET A 13 -7.73 15.68 -14.89
C MET A 13 -6.20 15.58 -14.87
N ALA A 14 -5.58 15.30 -16.02
CA ALA A 14 -4.12 15.18 -16.13
C ALA A 14 -3.35 16.48 -15.85
N LYS A 15 -4.00 17.65 -16.00
CA LYS A 15 -3.37 18.97 -15.76
C LYS A 15 -3.15 19.31 -14.28
N ARG A 16 -3.76 18.59 -13.33
CA ARG A 16 -3.65 18.92 -11.89
C ARG A 16 -2.39 18.39 -11.21
N CYS A 17 -1.70 17.40 -11.79
CA CYS A 17 -0.53 16.78 -11.16
C CYS A 17 0.82 17.45 -11.47
N SER A 18 0.84 18.55 -12.23
CA SER A 18 2.08 19.24 -12.64
C SER A 18 2.54 20.33 -11.67
N GLY A 19 1.84 20.51 -10.54
CA GLY A 19 2.08 21.60 -9.58
C GLY A 19 3.22 21.31 -8.58
N CYS A 20 4.41 20.99 -9.08
CA CYS A 20 5.62 20.97 -8.25
C CYS A 20 6.68 21.85 -8.91
N VAL A 21 6.37 23.15 -9.02
CA VAL A 21 7.36 24.18 -9.30
C VAL A 21 7.61 24.91 -7.99
N THR A 22 8.82 24.73 -7.47
CA THR A 22 9.39 25.45 -6.33
C THR A 22 9.30 26.95 -6.59
N LEU A 23 8.37 27.65 -5.95
CA LEU A 23 8.39 29.11 -5.88
C LEU A 23 9.43 29.51 -4.84
N TRP A 24 10.65 29.74 -5.32
CA TRP A 24 11.63 30.56 -4.63
C TRP A 24 11.10 32.00 -4.63
N LEU A 25 10.52 32.44 -3.52
CA LEU A 25 10.22 33.85 -3.30
C LEU A 25 11.52 34.55 -2.90
N THR A 26 12.00 35.38 -3.81
CA THR A 26 13.11 36.31 -3.63
C THR A 26 12.78 37.33 -2.53
N SER A 27 13.73 37.48 -1.62
CA SER A 27 13.77 38.46 -0.54
C SER A 27 13.74 39.90 -1.08
N ILE A 28 12.82 40.72 -0.57
CA ILE A 28 12.92 42.18 -0.60
C ILE A 28 12.65 42.70 0.83
N THR A 29 13.43 43.71 1.16
CA THR A 29 13.82 44.34 2.43
C THR A 29 12.72 45.04 3.24
N GLY A 30 12.88 45.02 4.57
CA GLY A 30 12.99 46.26 5.38
C GLY A 30 11.79 46.70 6.24
N LEU A 31 12.04 46.75 7.57
CA LEU A 31 11.47 47.65 8.61
C LEU A 31 9.96 47.51 8.92
N SER A 32 9.43 47.59 10.14
CA SER A 32 9.90 47.94 11.49
C SER A 32 8.82 47.47 12.50
N LEU A 33 9.22 47.11 13.72
CA LEU A 33 8.32 46.90 14.87
C LEU A 33 7.94 48.24 15.50
N PRO A 34 6.79 48.32 16.20
CA PRO A 34 6.89 48.46 17.65
C PRO A 34 5.84 47.68 18.48
N LEU A 35 6.20 47.54 19.76
CA LEU A 35 5.58 46.89 20.90
C LEU A 35 4.16 47.38 21.27
N LEU A 36 3.42 46.45 21.91
CA LEU A 36 2.55 46.59 23.10
C LEU A 36 1.16 45.96 22.90
N TRP A 37 0.87 44.86 23.62
CA TRP A 37 -0.24 44.85 24.58
C TRP A 37 -0.20 43.66 25.55
N MET A 38 -0.65 43.96 26.76
CA MET A 38 -0.64 43.16 27.99
C MET A 38 -1.73 42.07 28.02
N ASP A 39 -1.53 41.17 28.98
CA ASP A 39 -2.40 40.11 29.48
C ASP A 39 -3.89 40.45 29.63
N MET A 40 -4.75 39.42 29.48
CA MET A 40 -5.74 38.94 30.47
C MET A 40 -6.64 37.87 29.80
N VAL A 41 -6.51 36.58 30.13
CA VAL A 41 -7.23 35.85 31.21
C VAL A 41 -8.61 35.29 30.77
N ASN A 42 -8.69 33.94 30.83
CA ASN A 42 -9.76 33.08 31.38
C ASN A 42 -10.66 32.16 30.51
N ARG A 43 -10.55 30.86 30.87
CA ARG A 43 -11.59 29.83 31.16
C ARG A 43 -12.11 28.92 30.03
N GLY A 44 -11.89 27.62 30.24
CA GLY A 44 -12.70 26.51 29.69
C GLY A 44 -12.04 25.13 29.90
N PRO A 45 -12.75 24.10 30.40
CA PRO A 45 -12.13 22.98 31.13
C PRO A 45 -11.70 21.79 30.27
N GLY A 46 -10.65 21.11 30.73
CA GLY A 46 -10.52 19.65 30.72
C GLY A 46 -10.49 18.95 29.36
N ASN A 47 -9.35 18.98 28.67
CA ASN A 47 -8.99 17.88 27.78
C ASN A 47 -7.99 16.97 28.47
N LEU A 48 -8.45 15.76 28.79
CA LEU A 48 -7.61 14.63 29.16
C LEU A 48 -6.80 14.25 27.91
N ILE A 49 -5.70 14.96 27.67
CA ILE A 49 -4.67 14.50 26.74
C ILE A 49 -4.10 13.25 27.40
N LYS A 50 -4.52 12.07 26.93
CA LYS A 50 -3.79 10.83 27.23
C LYS A 50 -2.41 11.00 26.62
N THR A 51 -1.45 11.41 27.44
CA THR A 51 -0.03 11.37 27.14
C THR A 51 0.37 9.90 26.96
N VAL A 52 0.31 9.43 25.72
CA VAL A 52 0.99 8.19 25.33
C VAL A 52 2.48 8.44 25.54
N SER A 53 3.12 7.64 26.40
CA SER A 53 4.53 7.86 26.77
C SER A 53 5.43 7.81 25.54
N ALA A 54 6.38 8.74 25.41
CA ALA A 54 7.36 8.79 24.31
C ALA A 54 8.15 7.47 24.12
N THR A 55 8.25 6.67 25.18
CA THR A 55 8.85 5.32 25.20
C THR A 55 8.04 4.24 24.46
N GLN A 56 6.74 4.44 24.27
CA GLN A 56 5.87 3.50 23.54
C GLN A 56 5.87 3.82 22.04
N THR A 57 5.91 5.10 21.68
CA THR A 57 6.11 5.60 20.32
C THR A 57 7.44 5.11 19.72
N SER A 58 8.53 5.14 20.50
CA SER A 58 9.86 4.73 20.02
C SER A 58 9.98 3.23 19.67
N ARG A 59 9.17 2.36 20.27
CA ARG A 59 9.18 0.90 19.97
C ARG A 59 8.38 0.56 18.72
N LEU A 60 7.25 1.23 18.49
CA LEU A 60 6.43 1.03 17.29
C LEU A 60 7.16 1.53 16.03
N ASP A 61 7.99 2.56 16.18
CA ASP A 61 8.77 3.15 15.09
C ASP A 61 10.02 2.36 14.69
N THR A 62 10.46 1.39 15.50
CA THR A 62 11.71 0.68 15.19
C THR A 62 11.50 -0.40 14.13
N CYS A 63 12.18 -0.25 12.99
CA CYS A 63 12.17 -1.28 11.95
C CYS A 63 13.06 -2.46 12.33
N MET A 64 12.48 -3.67 12.44
CA MET A 64 13.20 -4.87 12.89
C MET A 64 14.08 -5.54 11.81
N ILE A 65 14.08 -5.03 10.57
CA ILE A 65 14.89 -5.58 9.46
C ILE A 65 16.19 -4.75 9.31
N PRO A 66 17.38 -5.38 9.34
CA PRO A 66 18.67 -4.70 9.18
C PRO A 66 18.86 -3.97 7.84
N SER A 67 19.84 -3.07 7.81
CA SER A 67 20.24 -2.36 6.59
C SER A 67 20.69 -3.30 5.47
N HIS A 68 20.71 -2.82 4.22
CA HIS A 68 21.10 -3.62 3.07
C HIS A 68 22.55 -4.11 3.21
N SER A 69 23.43 -3.21 3.67
CA SER A 69 24.83 -3.52 3.95
C SER A 69 25.00 -4.61 5.02
N ALA A 70 24.09 -4.70 5.99
CA ALA A 70 24.10 -5.79 6.96
C ALA A 70 23.58 -7.10 6.34
N LEU A 71 22.46 -7.04 5.58
CA LEU A 71 21.85 -8.22 4.98
C LEU A 71 22.79 -8.97 4.04
N VAL A 72 23.62 -8.26 3.25
CA VAL A 72 24.60 -8.90 2.34
C VAL A 72 25.72 -9.65 3.07
N THR A 73 25.89 -9.44 4.38
CA THR A 73 26.87 -10.17 5.21
C THR A 73 26.28 -11.42 5.87
N TYR A 74 24.97 -11.63 5.79
CA TYR A 74 24.31 -12.72 6.48
C TYR A 74 24.40 -14.03 5.68
N THR A 75 24.52 -15.15 6.40
CA THR A 75 24.43 -16.48 5.81
C THR A 75 23.01 -16.76 5.32
N LEU A 76 22.87 -17.67 4.35
CA LEU A 76 21.56 -18.08 3.82
C LEU A 76 20.59 -18.56 4.91
N PRO A 77 20.97 -19.42 5.88
CA PRO A 77 20.09 -19.80 6.98
C PRO A 77 19.65 -18.62 7.87
N ARG A 78 20.53 -17.64 8.07
CA ARG A 78 20.21 -16.43 8.85
C ARG A 78 19.21 -15.54 8.11
N LEU A 79 19.38 -15.36 6.79
CA LEU A 79 18.43 -14.63 5.95
C LEU A 79 17.06 -15.32 5.92
N ALA A 80 17.03 -16.64 5.72
CA ALA A 80 15.80 -17.43 5.74
C ALA A 80 15.08 -17.33 7.09
N THR A 81 15.82 -17.50 8.20
CA THR A 81 15.28 -17.36 9.55
C THR A 81 14.68 -15.98 9.78
N LEU A 82 15.39 -14.91 9.40
CA LEU A 82 14.91 -13.54 9.54
C LEU A 82 13.62 -13.31 8.75
N TYR A 83 13.58 -13.74 7.48
CA TYR A 83 12.41 -13.57 6.61
C TYR A 83 11.18 -14.30 7.16
N HIS A 84 11.32 -15.58 7.50
CA HIS A 84 10.20 -16.38 7.98
C HIS A 84 9.73 -15.93 9.39
N THR A 85 10.64 -15.49 10.26
CA THR A 85 10.27 -14.96 11.59
C THR A 85 9.54 -13.63 11.49
N TYR A 86 9.96 -12.76 10.56
CA TYR A 86 9.28 -11.49 10.32
C TYR A 86 7.84 -11.73 9.82
N LEU A 87 7.65 -12.69 8.92
CA LEU A 87 6.33 -13.02 8.37
C LEU A 87 5.49 -13.95 9.27
N SER A 88 5.96 -14.29 10.46
CA SER A 88 5.18 -15.01 11.47
C SER A 88 4.78 -14.11 12.65
N SER A 89 5.01 -12.80 12.56
CA SER A 89 4.84 -11.87 13.68
C SER A 89 4.11 -10.60 13.26
N GLU A 90 3.05 -10.25 13.98
CA GLU A 90 2.38 -8.95 13.88
C GLU A 90 3.25 -7.86 14.51
N GLN A 91 3.31 -6.69 13.89
CA GLN A 91 4.10 -5.56 14.37
C GLN A 91 3.27 -4.55 15.15
N ILE A 92 2.00 -4.39 14.76
CA ILE A 92 1.05 -3.50 15.42
C ILE A 92 -0.34 -4.15 15.46
N PRO A 93 -1.16 -3.85 16.48
CA PRO A 93 -2.54 -4.33 16.51
C PRO A 93 -3.45 -3.48 15.61
N CYS A 94 -4.51 -4.10 15.08
CA CYS A 94 -5.73 -3.43 14.65
C CYS A 94 -6.89 -3.97 15.50
N LYS A 95 -7.65 -3.10 16.18
CA LYS A 95 -8.72 -3.54 17.09
C LYS A 95 -9.94 -4.03 16.31
N GLN A 96 -10.22 -3.41 15.17
CA GLN A 96 -11.35 -3.69 14.32
C GLN A 96 -10.88 -4.06 12.91
N GLY A 97 -10.50 -5.32 12.71
CA GLY A 97 -10.20 -5.88 11.40
C GLY A 97 -11.44 -6.50 10.76
N VAL A 98 -11.68 -6.24 9.47
CA VAL A 98 -12.73 -6.90 8.69
C VAL A 98 -12.14 -7.62 7.47
N ARG A 99 -12.53 -8.87 7.26
CA ARG A 99 -12.20 -9.65 6.06
C ARG A 99 -13.28 -9.40 5.01
N LEU A 100 -12.90 -8.82 3.88
CA LEU A 100 -13.82 -8.48 2.78
C LEU A 100 -13.53 -9.32 1.55
N GLY A 101 -14.57 -9.71 0.82
CA GLY A 101 -14.51 -10.64 -0.30
C GLY A 101 -14.49 -12.10 0.14
N ARG A 102 -13.91 -12.98 -0.67
CA ARG A 102 -13.84 -14.41 -0.33
C ARG A 102 -12.99 -14.66 0.91
N THR A 103 -13.55 -15.40 1.87
CA THR A 103 -12.88 -15.73 3.14
C THR A 103 -11.58 -16.51 2.97
N ARG A 104 -11.54 -17.48 2.03
CA ARG A 104 -10.37 -18.35 1.84
C ARG A 104 -9.30 -17.82 0.88
N SER A 105 -9.69 -17.25 -0.26
CA SER A 105 -8.75 -16.84 -1.31
C SER A 105 -9.41 -15.76 -2.16
N GLY A 106 -8.74 -14.62 -2.33
CA GLY A 106 -9.23 -13.48 -3.12
C GLY A 106 -9.90 -12.37 -2.30
N GLY A 107 -10.12 -12.57 -0.99
CA GLY A 107 -10.48 -11.51 -0.06
C GLY A 107 -9.26 -10.80 0.52
N TRP A 108 -9.50 -9.72 1.26
CA TRP A 108 -8.47 -8.93 1.94
C TRP A 108 -8.95 -8.43 3.30
N ASP A 109 -8.02 -8.35 4.24
CA ASP A 109 -8.25 -7.79 5.56
C ASP A 109 -8.04 -6.27 5.54
N VAL A 110 -8.99 -5.53 6.08
CA VAL A 110 -8.97 -4.06 6.17
C VAL A 110 -9.16 -3.66 7.62
N CYS A 111 -8.28 -2.81 8.12
CA CYS A 111 -8.44 -2.23 9.44
C CYS A 111 -9.42 -1.06 9.38
N ILE A 112 -10.38 -1.03 10.28
CA ILE A 112 -11.40 0.01 10.39
C ILE A 112 -11.38 0.70 11.76
N ASP A 113 -10.23 0.66 12.44
CA ASP A 113 -9.95 1.54 13.58
C ASP A 113 -10.14 3.01 13.17
N GLU A 114 -10.39 3.90 14.14
CA GLU A 114 -10.82 5.28 13.91
C GLU A 114 -9.84 6.05 13.01
N GLU A 115 -8.55 5.85 13.23
CA GLU A 115 -7.42 6.41 12.48
C GLU A 115 -7.39 5.93 11.02
N PHE A 116 -7.90 4.72 10.77
CA PHE A 116 -7.94 4.06 9.46
C PHE A 116 -9.33 4.01 8.84
N ARG A 117 -10.32 4.69 9.43
CA ARG A 117 -11.71 4.64 8.99
C ARG A 117 -11.87 4.97 7.51
N LEU A 118 -12.75 4.24 6.85
CA LEU A 118 -13.13 4.43 5.46
C LEU A 118 -14.28 5.45 5.39
N ALA A 119 -13.95 6.72 5.24
CA ALA A 119 -14.92 7.81 5.15
C ALA A 119 -15.18 8.21 3.69
N ASP A 120 -16.43 8.48 3.32
CA ASP A 120 -16.78 8.95 1.97
C ASP A 120 -16.21 10.36 1.72
N PRO A 121 -15.48 10.60 0.60
CA PRO A 121 -15.08 9.65 -0.43
C PRO A 121 -13.79 8.90 -0.11
N CYS A 122 -13.87 7.58 0.08
CA CYS A 122 -12.71 6.71 0.20
C CYS A 122 -12.27 6.15 -1.16
N VAL A 123 -10.96 6.02 -1.36
CA VAL A 123 -10.34 5.58 -2.61
C VAL A 123 -9.59 4.27 -2.39
N VAL A 124 -9.88 3.28 -3.24
CA VAL A 124 -9.27 1.95 -3.16
C VAL A 124 -8.67 1.57 -4.51
N TYR A 125 -7.41 1.11 -4.51
CA TYR A 125 -6.82 0.46 -5.67
C TYR A 125 -6.69 -1.04 -5.43
N SER A 126 -7.08 -1.85 -6.41
CA SER A 126 -7.05 -3.31 -6.32
C SER A 126 -6.36 -3.88 -7.55
N PHE A 127 -5.11 -4.32 -7.39
CA PHE A 127 -4.26 -4.82 -8.46
C PHE A 127 -4.21 -6.34 -8.47
N GLY A 128 -4.43 -6.95 -9.65
CA GLY A 128 -4.40 -8.40 -9.82
C GLY A 128 -5.72 -9.08 -9.41
N VAL A 129 -6.86 -8.44 -9.68
CA VAL A 129 -8.18 -8.96 -9.27
C VAL A 129 -8.58 -10.29 -9.92
N GLY A 130 -7.96 -10.66 -11.04
CA GLY A 130 -8.33 -11.85 -11.80
C GLY A 130 -9.84 -11.92 -12.07
N LYS A 131 -10.43 -13.08 -11.80
CA LYS A 131 -11.89 -13.28 -11.94
C LYS A 131 -12.66 -12.97 -10.67
N ASP A 132 -11.99 -12.57 -9.59
CA ASP A 132 -12.60 -12.37 -8.29
C ASP A 132 -12.64 -10.88 -7.93
N PHE A 133 -13.83 -10.32 -8.02
CA PHE A 133 -14.09 -8.92 -7.67
C PHE A 133 -14.81 -8.81 -6.33
N SER A 134 -14.98 -9.89 -5.58
CA SER A 134 -15.78 -9.92 -4.35
C SER A 134 -15.33 -8.84 -3.35
N PHE A 135 -14.02 -8.73 -3.10
CA PHE A 135 -13.44 -7.66 -2.29
C PHE A 135 -13.84 -6.27 -2.80
N SER A 136 -13.60 -6.00 -4.10
CA SER A 136 -13.87 -4.70 -4.71
C SER A 136 -15.35 -4.31 -4.68
N GLU A 137 -16.25 -5.28 -4.84
CA GLU A 137 -17.69 -5.04 -4.69
C GLU A 137 -18.09 -4.78 -3.26
N GLU A 138 -17.54 -5.52 -2.31
CA GLU A 138 -17.87 -5.37 -0.90
C GLU A 138 -17.36 -4.04 -0.34
N MET A 139 -16.17 -3.59 -0.73
CA MET A 139 -15.69 -2.23 -0.44
C MET A 139 -16.66 -1.15 -0.92
N THR A 140 -17.22 -1.34 -2.13
CA THR A 140 -18.21 -0.41 -2.69
C THR A 140 -19.55 -0.48 -1.95
N ARG A 141 -20.05 -1.68 -1.64
CA ARG A 141 -21.38 -1.89 -1.03
C ARG A 141 -21.42 -1.53 0.45
N THR A 142 -20.37 -1.88 1.19
CA THR A 142 -20.32 -1.74 2.65
C THR A 142 -19.85 -0.34 3.06
N PHE A 143 -18.84 0.21 2.39
CA PHE A 143 -18.22 1.49 2.77
C PHE A 143 -18.47 2.61 1.77
N GLY A 144 -19.10 2.34 0.63
CA GLY A 144 -19.32 3.33 -0.41
C GLY A 144 -18.04 3.74 -1.15
N CYS A 145 -16.91 3.06 -0.98
CA CYS A 145 -15.66 3.52 -1.58
C CYS A 145 -15.67 3.52 -3.12
N PHE A 146 -14.90 4.44 -3.70
CA PHE A 146 -14.52 4.38 -5.11
C PHE A 146 -13.38 3.38 -5.27
N VAL A 147 -13.66 2.28 -5.95
CA VAL A 147 -12.70 1.20 -6.17
C VAL A 147 -12.25 1.19 -7.63
N TYR A 148 -10.94 1.23 -7.82
CA TYR A 148 -10.28 1.10 -9.11
C TYR A 148 -9.57 -0.25 -9.15
N ALA A 149 -10.12 -1.16 -9.94
CA ALA A 149 -9.64 -2.52 -10.09
C ALA A 149 -8.83 -2.66 -11.38
N PHE A 150 -7.70 -3.37 -11.30
CA PHE A 150 -6.74 -3.50 -12.39
C PHE A 150 -6.34 -4.96 -12.58
N ASP A 151 -6.46 -5.46 -13.81
CA ASP A 151 -5.87 -6.76 -14.15
C ASP A 151 -5.59 -6.87 -15.67
N PRO A 152 -4.33 -7.04 -16.08
CA PRO A 152 -3.94 -7.15 -17.48
C PRO A 152 -4.41 -8.46 -18.16
N GLY A 153 -4.72 -9.50 -17.39
CA GLY A 153 -5.19 -10.81 -17.87
C GLY A 153 -6.69 -10.90 -18.06
N VAL A 154 -7.46 -9.92 -17.59
CA VAL A 154 -8.93 -9.95 -17.60
C VAL A 154 -9.46 -9.03 -18.70
N LYS A 155 -9.96 -9.63 -19.79
CA LYS A 155 -10.43 -8.87 -20.97
C LYS A 155 -11.87 -8.38 -20.86
N ARG A 156 -12.73 -9.14 -20.18
CA ARG A 156 -14.13 -8.82 -19.96
C ARG A 156 -14.51 -9.29 -18.57
N THR A 157 -15.14 -8.43 -17.79
CA THR A 157 -15.66 -8.82 -16.48
C THR A 157 -16.96 -9.62 -16.64
N GLY A 158 -17.80 -9.28 -17.64
CA GLY A 158 -19.15 -9.86 -17.78
C GLY A 158 -20.09 -9.46 -16.64
N ARG A 159 -19.72 -8.43 -15.85
CA ARG A 159 -20.39 -8.08 -14.59
C ARG A 159 -21.28 -6.85 -14.79
N ARG A 160 -22.34 -6.77 -13.97
CA ARG A 160 -23.15 -5.56 -13.82
C ARG A 160 -22.24 -4.44 -13.31
N GLN A 161 -22.28 -3.27 -13.96
CA GLN A 161 -21.52 -2.12 -13.51
C GLN A 161 -22.05 -1.65 -12.15
N LEU A 162 -21.19 -1.63 -11.14
CA LEU A 162 -21.44 -0.87 -9.91
C LEU A 162 -20.90 0.55 -10.15
N GLN A 163 -21.67 1.57 -9.78
CA GLN A 163 -21.34 2.97 -10.13
C GLN A 163 -19.98 3.43 -9.61
N ARG A 164 -19.53 2.91 -8.47
CA ARG A 164 -18.25 3.27 -7.83
C ARG A 164 -17.14 2.21 -8.01
N LEU A 165 -17.35 1.22 -8.88
CA LEU A 165 -16.33 0.21 -9.23
C LEU A 165 -15.89 0.39 -10.68
N ILE A 166 -14.66 0.83 -10.87
CA ILE A 166 -14.05 1.05 -12.19
C ILE A 166 -13.03 -0.06 -12.43
N PHE A 167 -13.25 -0.86 -13.45
CA PHE A 167 -12.27 -1.88 -13.88
C PHE A 167 -11.49 -1.41 -15.11
N THR A 168 -10.16 -1.53 -15.05
CA THR A 168 -9.26 -1.25 -16.15
C THR A 168 -8.42 -2.49 -16.47
N PRO A 169 -8.39 -2.99 -17.72
CA PRO A 169 -7.58 -4.14 -18.12
C PRO A 169 -6.09 -3.76 -18.32
N GLU A 170 -5.54 -3.02 -17.36
CA GLU A 170 -4.17 -2.48 -17.33
C GLU A 170 -3.38 -3.17 -16.22
N GLY A 171 -2.08 -3.37 -16.42
CA GLY A 171 -1.19 -3.87 -15.37
C GLY A 171 -0.41 -2.76 -14.68
N ILE A 172 0.02 -3.00 -13.46
CA ILE A 172 0.99 -2.15 -12.75
C ILE A 172 2.42 -2.70 -12.95
N ASN A 173 3.40 -1.82 -13.15
CA ASN A 173 4.82 -2.18 -13.27
C ASN A 173 5.72 -1.02 -12.81
N ASN A 174 7.05 -1.20 -12.85
CA ASN A 174 8.03 -0.13 -12.62
C ASN A 174 8.30 0.74 -13.86
N PHE A 175 7.47 0.63 -14.89
CA PHE A 175 7.51 1.44 -16.10
C PHE A 175 6.10 1.70 -16.62
N THR A 176 5.96 2.74 -17.46
CA THR A 176 4.74 3.02 -18.21
C THR A 176 4.96 2.74 -19.69
N GLY A 177 4.14 1.90 -20.29
CA GLY A 177 4.25 1.53 -21.70
C GLY A 177 3.44 0.30 -22.07
N TYR A 178 3.49 -0.10 -23.34
CA TYR A 178 2.83 -1.31 -23.81
C TYR A 178 3.71 -2.55 -23.58
N SER A 179 3.20 -3.56 -22.88
CA SER A 179 3.88 -4.85 -22.74
C SER A 179 3.44 -5.80 -23.85
N ARG A 180 4.38 -6.22 -24.71
CA ARG A 180 4.13 -7.24 -25.74
C ARG A 180 3.75 -8.59 -25.12
N GLN A 181 4.38 -8.96 -24.01
CA GLN A 181 4.14 -10.21 -23.29
C GLN A 181 2.73 -10.25 -22.69
N ARG A 182 2.29 -9.17 -22.03
CA ARG A 182 0.95 -9.06 -21.42
C ARG A 182 -0.13 -8.60 -22.40
N ARG A 183 0.27 -8.13 -23.59
CA ARG A 183 -0.61 -7.57 -24.63
C ARG A 183 -1.52 -6.46 -24.11
N THR A 184 -1.00 -5.63 -23.23
CA THR A 184 -1.74 -4.53 -22.61
C THR A 184 -0.80 -3.44 -22.10
N ARG A 185 -1.38 -2.30 -21.72
CA ARG A 185 -0.67 -1.22 -21.05
C ARG A 185 -0.22 -1.69 -19.66
N MET A 186 1.00 -1.32 -19.34
CA MET A 186 1.56 -1.35 -17.99
C MET A 186 1.81 0.09 -17.56
N SER A 187 1.62 0.39 -16.28
CA SER A 187 1.86 1.72 -15.73
C SER A 187 2.51 1.68 -14.36
N THR A 188 3.28 2.71 -14.04
CA THR A 188 3.72 2.98 -12.67
C THR A 188 2.55 3.40 -11.79
N LEU A 189 2.70 3.24 -10.46
CA LEU A 189 1.70 3.73 -9.51
C LEU A 189 1.48 5.24 -9.66
N LYS A 190 2.55 6.03 -9.82
CA LYS A 190 2.49 7.45 -10.18
C LYS A 190 1.56 7.75 -11.35
N GLU A 191 1.72 7.01 -12.45
CA GLU A 191 0.94 7.22 -13.66
C GLU A 191 -0.53 6.86 -13.47
N ILE A 192 -0.83 5.79 -12.73
CA ILE A 192 -2.19 5.40 -12.39
C ILE A 192 -2.85 6.46 -11.51
N ARG A 193 -2.14 6.94 -10.48
CA ARG A 193 -2.59 8.05 -9.63
C ARG A 193 -2.87 9.30 -10.47
N ARG A 194 -1.99 9.64 -11.41
CA ARG A 194 -2.19 10.76 -12.34
C ARG A 194 -3.43 10.60 -13.22
N HIS A 195 -3.62 9.41 -13.80
CA HIS A 195 -4.75 9.13 -14.68
C HIS A 195 -6.11 9.36 -14.00
N PHE A 196 -6.21 9.01 -12.71
CA PHE A 196 -7.44 9.19 -11.93
C PHE A 196 -7.49 10.50 -11.13
N GLY A 197 -6.49 11.38 -11.27
CA GLY A 197 -6.43 12.66 -10.55
C GLY A 197 -6.21 12.50 -9.03
N HIS A 198 -5.44 11.49 -8.64
CA HIS A 198 -5.15 11.08 -7.26
C HIS A 198 -3.67 11.32 -6.86
N CYS A 199 -2.94 12.19 -7.56
CA CYS A 199 -1.54 12.51 -7.22
C CYS A 199 -1.41 12.99 -5.78
N ASP A 200 -2.25 13.95 -5.38
CA ASP A 200 -2.22 14.57 -4.04
C ASP A 200 -3.35 14.09 -3.12
N LYS A 201 -4.06 13.03 -3.52
CA LYS A 201 -5.14 12.46 -2.71
C LYS A 201 -4.62 11.33 -1.84
N THR A 202 -5.18 11.18 -0.65
CA THR A 202 -4.95 9.95 0.12
C THR A 202 -5.66 8.78 -0.58
N VAL A 203 -4.97 7.65 -0.68
CA VAL A 203 -5.57 6.36 -1.07
C VAL A 203 -5.74 5.56 0.22
N ASP A 204 -6.97 5.15 0.52
CA ASP A 204 -7.27 4.48 1.79
C ASP A 204 -6.73 3.06 1.81
N VAL A 205 -6.92 2.32 0.73
CA VAL A 205 -6.46 0.93 0.63
C VAL A 205 -5.85 0.67 -0.74
N ILE A 206 -4.66 0.08 -0.76
CA ILE A 206 -4.13 -0.58 -1.96
C ILE A 206 -4.03 -2.07 -1.67
N THR A 207 -4.61 -2.91 -2.53
CA THR A 207 -4.35 -4.34 -2.55
C THR A 207 -3.53 -4.73 -3.77
N MET A 208 -2.56 -5.63 -3.61
CA MET A 208 -1.60 -5.98 -4.65
C MET A 208 -1.34 -7.49 -4.70
N ASP A 209 -1.93 -8.15 -5.70
CA ASP A 209 -1.76 -9.58 -6.02
C ASP A 209 -1.19 -9.76 -7.43
N ILE A 210 0.08 -9.42 -7.62
CA ILE A 210 0.71 -9.38 -8.95
C ILE A 210 1.95 -10.27 -9.04
N ALA A 211 2.07 -11.26 -8.15
CA ALA A 211 3.33 -11.95 -7.93
C ALA A 211 3.89 -12.64 -9.20
N PRO A 212 5.21 -12.52 -9.45
CA PRO A 212 6.27 -11.91 -8.60
C PRO A 212 6.58 -10.43 -8.93
N THR A 213 5.70 -9.73 -9.67
CA THR A 213 5.97 -8.36 -10.16
C THR A 213 6.05 -7.32 -9.03
N GLU A 214 5.59 -7.63 -7.81
CA GLU A 214 5.68 -6.76 -6.64
C GLU A 214 7.11 -6.35 -6.32
N LEU A 215 8.08 -7.24 -6.55
CA LEU A 215 9.50 -7.02 -6.26
C LEU A 215 10.13 -5.94 -7.16
N ALA A 216 9.51 -5.61 -8.30
CA ALA A 216 9.91 -4.49 -9.14
C ALA A 216 9.07 -3.24 -8.88
N VAL A 217 7.76 -3.41 -8.65
CA VAL A 217 6.80 -2.30 -8.47
C VAL A 217 7.04 -1.55 -7.17
N ILE A 218 7.20 -2.25 -6.06
CA ILE A 218 7.25 -1.61 -4.74
C ILE A 218 8.49 -0.72 -4.59
N PRO A 219 9.72 -1.17 -4.92
CA PRO A 219 10.90 -0.31 -4.83
C PRO A 219 10.76 0.96 -5.68
N HIS A 220 10.21 0.84 -6.89
CA HIS A 220 9.96 2.00 -7.75
C HIS A 220 8.92 2.95 -7.14
N ALA A 221 7.80 2.43 -6.62
CA ALA A 221 6.75 3.25 -6.00
C ALA A 221 7.24 3.95 -4.73
N LEU A 222 8.08 3.29 -3.93
CA LEU A 222 8.73 3.88 -2.75
C LEU A 222 9.72 4.99 -3.13
N GLN A 223 10.58 4.74 -4.13
CA GLN A 223 11.55 5.73 -4.62
C GLN A 223 10.87 7.03 -5.08
N HIS A 224 9.66 6.93 -5.63
CA HIS A 224 8.90 8.08 -6.12
C HIS A 224 7.90 8.64 -5.09
N GLY A 225 7.84 8.08 -3.88
CA GLY A 225 6.92 8.51 -2.83
C GLY A 225 5.45 8.19 -3.10
N ASP A 226 5.13 7.35 -4.09
CA ASP A 226 3.76 7.06 -4.52
C ASP A 226 2.93 6.32 -3.45
N LEU A 227 3.61 5.70 -2.48
CA LEU A 227 3.01 5.01 -1.33
C LEU A 227 2.91 5.87 -0.06
N HIS A 228 3.47 7.09 -0.05
CA HIS A 228 3.49 7.94 1.15
C HIS A 228 2.09 8.36 1.62
N SER A 229 1.19 8.63 0.67
CA SER A 229 -0.21 9.00 0.92
C SER A 229 -1.17 7.81 0.81
N VAL A 230 -0.74 6.65 1.30
CA VAL A 230 -1.54 5.42 1.37
C VAL A 230 -1.72 5.02 2.83
N LYS A 231 -2.96 4.85 3.29
CA LYS A 231 -3.25 4.48 4.69
C LYS A 231 -2.97 3.00 4.94
N GLN A 232 -3.47 2.12 4.07
CA GLN A 232 -3.35 0.67 4.20
C GLN A 232 -2.82 0.07 2.91
N PHE A 233 -1.86 -0.85 3.03
CA PHE A 233 -1.29 -1.56 1.90
C PHE A 233 -1.35 -3.06 2.17
N ASN A 234 -2.05 -3.80 1.32
CA ASN A 234 -2.19 -5.24 1.43
C ASN A 234 -1.47 -5.89 0.26
N LEU A 235 -0.52 -6.77 0.58
CA LEU A 235 0.44 -7.29 -0.37
C LEU A 235 0.43 -8.82 -0.34
N ARG A 236 0.31 -9.45 -1.51
CA ARG A 236 0.66 -10.87 -1.64
C ARG A 236 2.15 -11.00 -1.92
N LEU A 237 2.86 -11.70 -1.05
CA LEU A 237 4.25 -12.10 -1.24
C LEU A 237 4.30 -13.57 -1.68
N GLY A 238 4.60 -13.80 -2.96
CA GLY A 238 4.66 -15.15 -3.55
C GLY A 238 3.30 -15.74 -3.91
N ASN A 239 3.30 -16.82 -4.69
CA ASN A 239 2.10 -17.60 -5.01
C ASN A 239 2.48 -19.08 -5.27
N PRO A 240 1.52 -20.02 -5.26
CA PRO A 240 1.83 -21.45 -5.46
C PRO A 240 2.49 -21.78 -6.80
N ALA A 241 2.31 -20.94 -7.83
CA ALA A 241 2.96 -21.13 -9.13
C ALA A 241 4.42 -20.64 -9.14
N HIS A 242 4.81 -19.83 -8.15
CA HIS A 242 6.13 -19.24 -8.00
C HIS A 242 6.55 -19.29 -6.53
N VAL A 243 6.64 -20.51 -5.99
CA VAL A 243 7.14 -20.75 -4.62
C VAL A 243 8.55 -20.16 -4.50
N LEU A 244 8.82 -19.56 -3.35
CA LEU A 244 10.11 -18.96 -3.03
C LEU A 244 11.25 -19.95 -3.28
N LYS A 245 12.18 -19.59 -4.16
CA LYS A 245 13.46 -20.30 -4.28
C LYS A 245 14.42 -19.76 -3.21
N GLU A 246 14.92 -20.63 -2.34
CA GLU A 246 15.77 -20.28 -1.20
C GLU A 246 17.19 -19.90 -1.64
N THR A 247 17.37 -18.67 -2.14
CA THR A 247 18.70 -18.11 -2.45
C THR A 247 18.94 -16.82 -1.68
N THR A 248 20.22 -16.47 -1.51
CA THR A 248 20.64 -15.22 -0.86
C THR A 248 20.00 -14.01 -1.51
N GLU A 249 20.01 -13.92 -2.84
CA GLU A 249 19.44 -12.82 -3.60
C GLU A 249 17.94 -12.68 -3.38
N ASN A 250 17.21 -13.81 -3.39
CA ASN A 250 15.76 -13.80 -3.21
C ASN A 250 15.36 -13.36 -1.80
N TYR A 251 16.04 -13.85 -0.77
CA TYR A 251 15.76 -13.40 0.60
C TYR A 251 16.13 -11.94 0.80
N ILE A 252 17.29 -11.49 0.32
CA ILE A 252 17.70 -10.09 0.42
C ILE A 252 16.71 -9.18 -0.30
N SER A 253 16.29 -9.54 -1.52
CA SER A 253 15.32 -8.76 -2.30
C SER A 253 14.00 -8.57 -1.54
N ARG A 254 13.44 -9.66 -0.98
CA ARG A 254 12.18 -9.61 -0.21
C ARG A 254 12.33 -8.87 1.11
N LEU A 255 13.42 -9.09 1.83
CA LEU A 255 13.73 -8.38 3.07
C LEU A 255 13.91 -6.87 2.85
N ASN A 256 14.53 -6.46 1.75
CA ASN A 256 14.63 -5.04 1.39
C ASN A 256 13.24 -4.43 1.16
N VAL A 257 12.33 -5.10 0.43
CA VAL A 257 10.96 -4.61 0.23
C VAL A 257 10.25 -4.41 1.57
N LEU A 258 10.28 -5.40 2.46
CA LEU A 258 9.65 -5.32 3.78
C LEU A 258 10.26 -4.20 4.63
N ARG A 259 11.59 -4.06 4.59
CA ARG A 259 12.32 -3.02 5.31
C ARG A 259 11.99 -1.63 4.79
N ASP A 260 11.95 -1.44 3.48
CA ASP A 260 11.76 -0.13 2.88
C ASP A 260 10.31 0.35 3.06
N LEU A 261 9.34 -0.56 3.00
CA LEU A 261 7.95 -0.31 3.45
C LEU A 261 7.93 0.17 4.92
N CYS A 262 8.66 -0.53 5.76
CA CYS A 262 8.78 -0.22 7.18
C CYS A 262 9.43 1.16 7.43
N PHE A 263 10.46 1.53 6.68
CA PHE A 263 11.07 2.87 6.78
C PHE A 263 10.13 4.01 6.36
N VAL A 264 9.23 3.78 5.40
CA VAL A 264 8.27 4.82 5.01
C VAL A 264 7.04 4.89 5.93
N GLY A 265 6.93 3.99 6.90
CA GLY A 265 5.91 4.02 7.95
C GLY A 265 4.96 2.83 7.98
N PHE A 266 5.09 1.84 7.09
CA PHE A 266 4.20 0.67 7.11
C PHE A 266 4.60 -0.34 8.19
N ARG A 267 3.62 -0.88 8.92
CA ARG A 267 3.79 -1.99 9.86
C ARG A 267 2.74 -3.06 9.59
N SER A 268 3.14 -4.33 9.59
CA SER A 268 2.19 -5.43 9.42
C SER A 268 1.29 -5.54 10.65
N TRP A 269 -0.01 -5.68 10.43
CA TRP A 269 -0.99 -5.89 11.50
C TRP A 269 -1.67 -7.25 11.43
N ILE A 270 -1.70 -7.86 10.25
CA ILE A 270 -2.16 -9.24 10.06
C ILE A 270 -1.40 -9.87 8.91
N ILE A 271 -1.07 -11.15 9.07
CA ILE A 271 -0.39 -11.97 8.08
C ILE A 271 -1.19 -13.27 7.93
N ASN A 272 -1.74 -13.50 6.74
CA ASN A 272 -2.41 -14.73 6.41
C ASN A 272 -1.48 -15.64 5.61
N GLU A 273 -1.28 -16.84 6.12
CA GLU A 273 -0.48 -17.89 5.47
C GLU A 273 -1.32 -18.69 4.47
N ASN A 274 -0.71 -19.05 3.34
CA ASN A 274 -1.34 -19.95 2.38
C ASN A 274 -0.68 -21.33 2.42
N ASN A 275 -1.35 -22.29 3.06
CA ASN A 275 -0.87 -23.68 3.20
C ASN A 275 -0.61 -24.41 1.87
N LYS A 276 -1.13 -23.91 0.74
CA LYS A 276 -0.77 -24.44 -0.59
C LYS A 276 0.69 -24.17 -0.96
N CYS A 277 1.35 -23.26 -0.26
CA CYS A 277 2.77 -22.97 -0.39
C CYS A 277 3.59 -23.51 0.78
N LEU A 278 3.08 -24.49 1.54
CA LEU A 278 3.88 -25.22 2.51
C LEU A 278 4.94 -26.03 1.74
N PHE A 279 6.21 -25.86 2.10
CA PHE A 279 7.30 -26.63 1.54
C PHE A 279 8.31 -26.99 2.63
N HIS A 280 9.08 -28.05 2.40
CA HIS A 280 10.22 -28.38 3.26
C HIS A 280 11.39 -27.48 2.86
N SER A 281 11.84 -26.61 3.77
CA SER A 281 13.02 -25.78 3.57
C SER A 281 14.27 -26.62 3.76
N ASP A 282 15.09 -26.71 2.71
CA ASP A 282 16.38 -27.40 2.78
C ASP A 282 17.40 -26.58 3.57
N VAL A 283 17.21 -25.26 3.61
CA VAL A 283 18.05 -24.32 4.35
C VAL A 283 17.79 -24.36 5.86
N LEU A 284 16.53 -24.50 6.27
CA LEU A 284 16.10 -24.47 7.67
C LEU A 284 15.80 -25.85 8.25
N HIS A 285 15.82 -26.89 7.42
CA HIS A 285 15.49 -28.28 7.80
C HIS A 285 14.13 -28.43 8.50
N LYS A 286 13.13 -27.67 8.04
CA LYS A 286 11.76 -27.69 8.58
C LYS A 286 10.74 -27.27 7.53
N HIS A 287 9.48 -27.56 7.77
CA HIS A 287 8.40 -27.03 6.95
C HIS A 287 8.19 -25.54 7.21
N VAL A 288 8.05 -24.76 6.14
CA VAL A 288 7.77 -23.32 6.18
C VAL A 288 6.76 -22.95 5.10
N ILE A 289 6.09 -21.80 5.29
CA ILE A 289 5.15 -21.24 4.31
C ILE A 289 5.89 -20.30 3.37
N GLY A 290 5.71 -20.49 2.05
CA GLY A 290 6.32 -19.66 1.01
C GLY A 290 5.47 -18.49 0.51
N CYS A 291 4.17 -18.45 0.86
CA CYS A 291 3.24 -17.44 0.36
C CYS A 291 2.41 -16.82 1.47
N HIS A 292 2.38 -15.49 1.49
CA HIS A 292 1.72 -14.72 2.54
C HIS A 292 0.86 -13.61 1.92
N GLU A 293 -0.32 -13.37 2.48
CA GLU A 293 -1.04 -12.11 2.33
C GLU A 293 -0.72 -11.26 3.57
N VAL A 294 -0.02 -10.15 3.38
CA VAL A 294 0.42 -9.27 4.47
C VAL A 294 -0.34 -7.95 4.35
N SER A 295 -1.08 -7.58 5.40
CA SER A 295 -1.74 -6.28 5.47
C SER A 295 -0.95 -5.34 6.37
N PHE A 296 -0.67 -4.16 5.84
CA PHE A 296 0.12 -3.13 6.50
C PHE A 296 -0.73 -1.89 6.79
N LEU A 297 -0.50 -1.25 7.94
CA LEU A 297 -0.99 0.10 8.24
C LEU A 297 0.16 1.09 8.22
N ASN A 298 -0.10 2.29 7.74
CA ASN A 298 0.86 3.37 7.71
C ASN A 298 0.77 4.20 9.00
N LEU A 299 1.83 4.16 9.81
CA LEU A 299 1.93 4.87 11.09
C LEU A 299 1.82 6.40 10.95
N ARG A 300 1.95 6.97 9.75
CA ARG A 300 1.75 8.42 9.51
C ARG A 300 0.31 8.91 9.76
N TYR A 301 -0.63 7.98 9.96
CA TYR A 301 -2.04 8.28 10.22
C TYR A 301 -2.48 8.00 11.67
N ILE A 302 -1.55 7.59 12.54
CA ILE A 302 -1.77 7.36 13.98
C ILE A 302 -1.27 8.57 14.77
#